data_AF-A0A962GJU3-F1
#
_entry.id   AF-A0A962GJU3-F1
#
_cell.length_a   1.000
_cell.length_b   1.000
_cell.length_c   1.000
_cell.angle_alpha   90.00
_cell.angle_beta   90.00
_cell.angle_gamma   90.00
#
_symmetry.space_group_name_H-M   'P 1'
#
loop_
_entity.id
_entity.type
_entity.pdbx_description
1 polymer ?
#
loop_
_entity_poly.entity_id
_entity_poly.type
_entity_poly.pdbx_seq_one_letter_code
_entity_poly.pdbx_strand_id
1 'polypeptide(L)'
;MEIYIKSLTPFEELVAKLKTTVDLPNLNIQKRYGLNIGGGQYFLFTTGNQEIVFCRNHGEVEIDEMHDYGFYIWVFEGEETALHAFQTALHNLNIEHEIGDWI
;
A
#
# COMPACT_ATOMS: atom_id res chain seq x y z
N MET A 1 6.17 8.24 5.21
CA MET A 1 5.26 8.62 4.12
C MET A 1 4.45 7.40 3.70
N GLU A 2 3.15 7.57 3.58
CA GLU A 2 2.17 6.57 3.19
C GLU A 2 1.30 7.09 2.03
N ILE A 3 0.74 6.17 1.25
CA ILE A 3 -0.32 6.49 0.28
C ILE A 3 -1.59 5.80 0.72
N TYR A 4 -2.62 6.55 1.09
CA TYR A 4 -3.96 6.04 1.36
C TYR A 4 -4.73 5.91 0.06
N ILE A 5 -5.42 4.77 -0.13
CA ILE A 5 -6.08 4.43 -1.39
C ILE A 5 -7.54 4.14 -1.16
N LYS A 6 -8.39 4.86 -1.89
CA LYS A 6 -9.83 4.69 -1.85
C LYS A 6 -10.25 3.91 -3.07
N SER A 7 -10.62 2.66 -2.85
CA SER A 7 -11.06 1.77 -3.91
C SER A 7 -12.05 0.75 -3.38
N LEU A 8 -13.07 0.46 -4.20
CA LEU A 8 -13.96 -0.70 -4.00
C LEU A 8 -13.44 -1.95 -4.73
N THR A 9 -12.30 -1.82 -5.43
CA THR A 9 -11.67 -2.95 -6.13
C THR A 9 -11.22 -3.99 -5.10
N PRO A 10 -11.47 -5.29 -5.34
CA PRO A 10 -10.93 -6.34 -4.49
C PRO A 10 -9.41 -6.22 -4.33
N PHE A 11 -8.91 -6.50 -3.13
CA PHE A 11 -7.51 -6.30 -2.75
C PHE A 11 -6.52 -6.96 -3.72
N GLU A 12 -6.81 -8.19 -4.11
CA GLU A 12 -5.98 -9.00 -5.01
C GLU A 12 -5.99 -8.43 -6.44
N GLU A 13 -7.13 -7.90 -6.89
CA GLU A 13 -7.25 -7.29 -8.21
C GLU A 13 -6.53 -5.93 -8.27
N LEU A 14 -6.62 -5.13 -7.21
CA LEU A 14 -5.90 -3.87 -7.09
C LEU A 14 -4.37 -4.09 -7.12
N VAL A 15 -3.89 -5.11 -6.40
CA VAL A 15 -2.49 -5.52 -6.43
C VAL A 15 -2.05 -5.99 -7.81
N ALA A 16 -2.89 -6.76 -8.52
CA ALA A 16 -2.58 -7.18 -9.88
C ALA A 16 -2.43 -5.98 -10.83
N LYS A 17 -3.31 -4.97 -10.74
CA LYS A 17 -3.24 -3.73 -11.53
C LYS A 17 -1.99 -2.90 -11.21
N LEU A 18 -1.61 -2.81 -9.94
CA LEU A 18 -0.41 -2.09 -9.52
C LEU A 18 0.85 -2.80 -10.03
N LYS A 19 0.91 -4.13 -9.94
CA LYS A 19 2.05 -4.93 -10.42
C LYS A 19 2.27 -4.82 -11.93
N THR A 20 1.23 -4.58 -12.73
CA THR A 20 1.41 -4.36 -14.18
C THR A 20 1.87 -2.96 -14.53
N THR A 21 1.71 -2.01 -13.60
CA THR A 21 1.95 -0.58 -13.85
C THR A 21 3.24 -0.08 -13.20
N VAL A 22 3.60 -0.66 -12.07
CA VAL A 22 4.87 -0.46 -11.38
C VAL A 22 5.71 -1.72 -11.58
N ASP A 23 6.95 -1.56 -12.05
CA ASP A 23 7.90 -2.69 -12.11
C ASP A 23 8.28 -3.11 -10.68
N LEU A 24 7.50 -4.04 -10.15
CA LEU A 24 7.65 -4.58 -8.79
C LEU A 24 8.26 -5.97 -8.88
N PRO A 25 9.60 -6.09 -8.81
CA PRO A 25 10.21 -7.40 -8.70
C PRO A 25 9.73 -8.08 -7.40
N ASN A 26 9.48 -9.38 -7.48
CA ASN A 26 9.20 -10.25 -6.33
C ASN A 26 7.98 -9.84 -5.48
N LEU A 27 6.78 -10.28 -5.89
CA LEU A 27 5.57 -10.22 -5.07
C LEU A 27 5.52 -11.39 -4.11
N ASN A 28 5.51 -11.10 -2.80
CA ASN A 28 5.27 -12.08 -1.75
C ASN A 28 4.03 -11.69 -0.94
N ILE A 29 3.09 -12.62 -0.78
CA ILE A 29 1.94 -12.42 0.10
C ILE A 29 2.36 -12.82 1.51
N GLN A 30 2.20 -11.92 2.48
CA GLN A 30 2.53 -12.21 3.87
C GLN A 30 1.34 -11.91 4.77
N LYS A 31 0.97 -12.90 5.58
CA LYS A 31 0.10 -12.68 6.73
C LYS A 31 0.99 -12.47 7.94
N ARG A 32 0.93 -11.31 8.58
CA ARG A 32 1.70 -11.06 9.80
C ARG A 32 0.82 -10.58 10.93
N TYR A 33 1.24 -10.93 12.13
CA TYR A 33 0.61 -10.50 13.37
C TYR A 33 1.43 -9.35 13.94
N GLY A 34 0.78 -8.22 14.29
CA GLY A 34 1.43 -7.11 15.00
C GLY A 34 2.13 -6.04 14.14
N LEU A 35 2.01 -6.06 12.81
CA LEU A 35 2.42 -4.89 12.00
C LEU A 35 1.47 -3.71 12.23
N ASN A 36 0.21 -4.03 12.54
CA ASN A 36 -0.85 -3.12 12.99
C ASN A 36 -1.61 -3.76 14.17
N ILE A 37 -2.39 -2.97 14.92
CA ILE A 37 -3.22 -3.37 16.07
C ILE A 37 -4.35 -4.32 15.58
N GLY A 38 -4.02 -5.55 15.22
CA GLY A 38 -5.02 -6.51 14.70
C GLY A 38 -4.46 -7.71 13.93
N GLY A 39 -3.22 -7.63 13.45
CA GLY A 39 -2.58 -8.74 12.73
C GLY A 39 -3.07 -8.91 11.29
N GLY A 40 -2.78 -7.88 10.49
CA GLY A 40 -3.27 -7.76 9.12
C GLY A 40 -2.60 -8.60 8.06
N GLN A 41 -3.31 -8.75 6.95
CA GLN A 41 -2.79 -9.33 5.71
C GLN A 41 -2.28 -8.23 4.79
N TYR A 42 -1.05 -8.38 4.30
CA TYR A 42 -0.46 -7.43 3.37
C TYR A 42 0.28 -8.13 2.25
N PHE A 43 0.47 -7.39 1.16
CA PHE A 43 1.38 -7.77 0.09
C PHE A 43 2.71 -7.05 0.31
N LEU A 44 3.80 -7.83 0.31
CA LEU A 44 5.15 -7.31 0.35
C LEU A 44 5.71 -7.33 -1.07
N PHE A 45 6.20 -6.18 -1.53
CA PHE A 45 7.02 -6.08 -2.72
C PHE A 45 8.44 -5.74 -2.30
N THR A 46 9.42 -6.38 -2.95
CA THR A 46 10.82 -6.12 -2.65
C THR A 46 11.55 -5.69 -3.91
N THR A 47 11.99 -4.43 -3.97
CA THR A 47 12.80 -3.92 -5.09
C THR A 47 14.18 -3.49 -4.61
N GLY A 48 15.20 -4.24 -5.03
CA GLY A 48 16.53 -4.10 -4.45
C GLY A 48 16.53 -4.37 -2.94
N ASN A 49 16.86 -3.34 -2.15
CA ASN A 49 16.85 -3.38 -0.68
C ASN A 49 15.57 -2.78 -0.07
N GLN A 50 14.59 -2.41 -0.89
CA GLN A 50 13.36 -1.78 -0.44
C GLN A 50 12.29 -2.81 -0.10
N GLU A 51 11.54 -2.55 0.97
CA GLU A 51 10.31 -3.25 1.32
C GLU A 51 9.13 -2.30 1.18
N ILE A 52 8.19 -2.66 0.30
CA ILE A 52 6.93 -1.95 0.12
C ILE A 52 5.80 -2.82 0.61
N VAL A 53 4.98 -2.26 1.49
CA VAL A 53 3.87 -2.95 2.14
C VAL A 53 2.56 -2.37 1.61
N PHE A 54 1.71 -3.23 1.07
CA PHE A 54 0.35 -2.87 0.63
C PHE A 54 -0.66 -3.54 1.54
N CYS A 55 -1.40 -2.75 2.30
CA CYS A 55 -2.25 -3.19 3.40
C CYS A 55 -3.72 -2.89 3.14
N ARG A 56 -4.61 -3.67 3.75
CA ARG A 56 -6.02 -3.28 3.92
C ARG A 56 -6.13 -2.36 5.13
N ASN A 57 -6.94 -1.32 5.01
CA ASN A 57 -7.25 -0.39 6.09
C ASN A 57 -8.52 -0.80 6.87
N HIS A 58 -8.97 -2.06 6.72
CA HIS A 58 -10.24 -2.53 7.26
C HIS A 58 -10.07 -2.97 8.73
N GLY A 59 -10.06 -2.01 9.67
CA GLY A 59 -10.05 -2.28 11.11
C GLY A 59 -8.75 -2.87 11.67
N GLU A 60 -7.66 -2.82 10.90
CA GLU A 60 -6.36 -3.36 11.30
C GLU A 60 -5.38 -2.23 11.67
N VAL A 61 -5.54 -1.03 11.10
CA VAL A 61 -4.90 0.22 11.53
C VAL A 61 -6.02 1.13 12.01
N GLU A 62 -6.13 1.34 13.32
CA GLU A 62 -7.07 2.30 13.89
C GLU A 62 -6.52 3.74 13.71
N ILE A 63 -6.36 4.19 12.46
CA ILE A 63 -6.23 5.63 12.16
C ILE A 63 -7.65 6.13 11.95
N ASP A 64 -8.25 6.64 13.02
CA ASP A 64 -9.63 7.12 13.04
C ASP A 64 -9.92 8.21 11.99
N GLU A 65 -8.89 8.88 11.51
CA GLU A 65 -9.00 9.99 10.56
C GLU A 65 -9.08 9.54 9.10
N MET A 66 -8.82 8.25 8.81
CA MET A 66 -8.67 7.72 7.44
C MET A 66 -9.60 6.53 7.13
N HIS A 67 -10.69 6.35 7.88
CA HIS A 67 -11.67 5.25 7.70
C HIS A 67 -12.25 5.13 6.27
N ASP A 68 -12.27 6.23 5.52
CA ASP A 68 -12.79 6.27 4.15
C ASP A 68 -11.86 5.58 3.12
N TYR A 69 -10.61 5.33 3.49
CA TYR A 69 -9.64 4.65 2.64
C TYR A 69 -9.68 3.15 2.91
N GLY A 70 -9.83 2.33 1.87
CA GLY A 70 -9.91 0.87 2.02
C GLY A 70 -8.53 0.19 2.13
N PHE A 71 -7.48 0.88 1.69
CA PHE A 71 -6.11 0.37 1.61
C PHE A 71 -5.09 1.46 1.88
N TYR A 72 -3.86 1.07 2.21
CA TYR A 72 -2.71 1.99 2.24
C TYR A 72 -1.43 1.31 1.77
N ILE A 73 -0.50 2.12 1.27
CA ILE A 73 0.86 1.73 0.90
C ILE A 73 1.82 2.38 1.88
N TRP A 74 2.71 1.58 2.45
CA TRP A 74 3.81 2.05 3.27
C TRP A 74 5.14 1.62 2.66
N VAL A 75 6.11 2.53 2.68
CA VAL A 75 7.48 2.29 2.24
C VAL A 75 8.40 2.59 3.41
N PHE A 76 9.36 1.71 3.68
CA PHE A 76 10.36 1.91 4.72
C PHE A 76 11.17 3.20 4.45
N GLU A 77 11.60 3.87 5.54
CA GLU A 77 12.24 5.19 5.51
C GLU A 77 13.44 5.27 4.53
N GLY A 78 13.52 6.38 3.78
CA GLY A 78 14.66 6.73 2.93
C GLY A 78 14.51 6.48 1.42
N GLU A 79 13.37 5.98 0.95
CA GLU A 79 13.23 5.45 -0.42
C GLU A 79 12.02 6.05 -1.19
N GLU A 80 12.00 7.38 -1.37
CA GLU A 80 10.90 8.15 -2.00
C GLU A 80 10.56 7.73 -3.45
N THR A 81 11.51 7.12 -4.16
CA THR A 81 11.35 6.75 -5.58
C THR A 81 10.26 5.70 -5.79
N ALA A 82 10.15 4.70 -4.91
CA ALA A 82 9.09 3.70 -5.00
C ALA A 82 7.72 4.33 -4.76
N LEU A 83 7.63 5.24 -3.78
CA LEU A 83 6.37 5.90 -3.46
C LEU A 83 5.87 6.75 -4.63
N HIS A 84 6.77 7.49 -5.30
CA HIS A 84 6.44 8.23 -6.52
C HIS A 84 5.96 7.32 -7.67
N ALA A 85 6.55 6.13 -7.82
CA ALA A 85 6.12 5.16 -8.83
C ALA A 85 4.69 4.64 -8.54
N PHE A 86 4.37 4.34 -7.28
CA PHE A 86 3.02 3.97 -6.87
C PHE A 86 2.02 5.09 -7.07
N GLN A 87 2.37 6.32 -6.68
CA GLN A 87 1.51 7.48 -6.89
C GLN A 87 1.20 7.68 -8.38
N THR A 88 2.22 7.58 -9.24
CA THR A 88 2.07 7.66 -10.69
C THR A 88 1.16 6.55 -11.23
N ALA A 89 1.33 5.31 -10.76
CA ALA A 89 0.49 4.19 -11.17
C ALA A 89 -0.97 4.37 -10.75
N LEU A 90 -1.22 4.80 -9.51
CA LEU A 90 -2.56 5.09 -9.01
C LEU A 90 -3.24 6.20 -9.82
N HIS A 91 -2.49 7.26 -10.14
CA HIS A 91 -2.96 8.33 -11.01
C HIS A 91 -3.33 7.82 -12.42
N ASN A 92 -2.46 7.01 -13.04
CA ASN A 92 -2.71 6.44 -14.37
C ASN A 92 -3.90 5.47 -14.40
N LEU A 93 -4.16 4.79 -13.28
CA LEU A 93 -5.31 3.90 -13.10
C LEU A 93 -6.59 4.65 -12.70
N ASN A 94 -6.52 5.98 -12.55
CA ASN A 94 -7.61 6.84 -12.08
C ASN A 94 -8.19 6.36 -10.73
N ILE A 95 -7.31 5.99 -9.81
CA ILE A 95 -7.66 5.54 -8.45
C ILE A 95 -7.45 6.70 -7.49
N GLU A 96 -8.50 7.01 -6.72
CA GLU A 96 -8.48 8.06 -5.69
C GLU A 96 -7.48 7.68 -4.58
N HIS A 97 -6.57 8.61 -4.26
CA HIS A 97 -5.53 8.40 -3.26
C HIS A 97 -5.07 9.72 -2.63
N GLU A 98 -4.55 9.63 -1.41
CA GLU A 98 -3.95 10.75 -0.67
C GLU A 98 -2.58 10.34 -0.13
N ILE A 99 -1.68 11.32 -0.01
CA ILE A 99 -0.38 11.12 0.65
C ILE A 99 -0.52 11.61 2.08
N GLY A 100 -0.06 10.82 3.05
CA GLY A 100 0.11 11.28 4.41
C GLY A 100 1.47 10.91 5.00
N ASP A 101 1.82 11.59 6.07
CA ASP A 101 2.99 11.31 6.87
C ASP A 101 2.53 10.87 8.26
N TRP A 102 3.15 9.81 8.79
CA TRP A 102 3.00 9.48 10.20
C TRP A 102 3.66 10.59 11.03
N ILE A 103 2.88 11.19 11.93
CA ILE A 103 3.33 12.13 12.96
C ILE A 103 3.84 11.33 14.16
#